data_AF-A0A0L7B508-F1
#
_entry.id   AF-A0A0L7B508-F1
#
_cell.length_a   1.000
_cell.length_b   1.000
_cell.length_c   1.000
_cell.angle_alpha   90.00
_cell.angle_beta   90.00
_cell.angle_gamma   90.00
#
_symmetry.space_group_name_H-M   'P 1'
#
loop_
_entity.id
_entity.type
_entity.pdbx_description
1 polymer ?
#
loop_
_entity_poly.entity_id
_entity_poly.type
_entity_poly.pdbx_seq_one_letter_code
_entity_poly.pdbx_strand_id
1 'polypeptide(L)'
;MSKIIDIMSLYPKDMNIYGDSGNVLTVSRRLSLYGYEPVIHQYNQGDDWPEHVDLILGGGGQDTGQKKIIDDFYMRAELLRSLAADGTPMLMICGLYQLFGEYFETVDGTRLDGIGVIGAYTVGQNVRMIGNLVEHSDQFCDVIGYENHSGQTFLRDGVQPLGTVDQDGRGNNGEDHTEGARVHNVIGTYMHGSLLPKNPAISDFLIETAVTRRYGTFDTSDQTPEQAKELARLDQVATNARKAAAERPR
;
A
#
# COMPACT_ATOMS: atom_id res chain seq x y z
N MET A 1 -0.93 -11.42 -28.53
CA MET A 1 -1.98 -11.50 -27.48
C MET A 1 -1.57 -10.51 -26.42
N SER A 2 -2.52 -9.82 -25.82
CA SER A 2 -2.25 -8.83 -24.78
C SER A 2 -1.70 -9.52 -23.52
N LYS A 3 -0.68 -8.93 -22.88
CA LYS A 3 -0.06 -9.46 -21.66
C LYS A 3 -0.90 -9.02 -20.45
N ILE A 4 -1.67 -9.93 -19.88
CA ILE A 4 -2.58 -9.67 -18.76
C ILE A 4 -1.81 -9.52 -17.44
N ILE A 5 -2.26 -8.64 -16.55
CA ILE A 5 -1.83 -8.56 -15.15
C ILE A 5 -3.07 -8.46 -14.24
N ASP A 6 -3.20 -9.39 -13.30
CA ASP A 6 -4.33 -9.52 -12.39
C ASP A 6 -4.08 -8.75 -11.08
N ILE A 7 -4.80 -7.65 -10.90
CA ILE A 7 -4.70 -6.73 -9.76
C ILE A 7 -5.83 -7.05 -8.78
N MET A 8 -5.48 -7.43 -7.56
CA MET A 8 -6.43 -7.59 -6.47
C MET A 8 -6.62 -6.29 -5.69
N SER A 9 -7.86 -5.85 -5.56
CA SER A 9 -8.29 -4.85 -4.58
C SER A 9 -8.94 -5.57 -3.40
N LEU A 10 -8.28 -5.51 -2.25
CA LEU A 10 -8.61 -6.29 -1.06
C LEU A 10 -9.56 -5.51 -0.13
N TYR A 11 -10.76 -6.04 0.06
CA TYR A 11 -11.89 -5.49 0.83
C TYR A 11 -12.31 -4.04 0.49
N PRO A 12 -12.43 -3.64 -0.80
CA PRO A 12 -12.68 -2.24 -1.16
C PRO A 12 -14.03 -1.70 -0.66
N LYS A 13 -14.99 -2.55 -0.29
CA LYS A 13 -16.28 -2.10 0.28
C LYS A 13 -16.14 -1.52 1.69
N ASP A 14 -15.25 -2.08 2.51
CA ASP A 14 -15.08 -1.70 3.92
C ASP A 14 -13.74 -0.99 4.20
N MET A 15 -12.73 -1.20 3.35
CA MET A 15 -11.35 -0.72 3.51
C MET A 15 -10.97 0.31 2.43
N ASN A 16 -11.76 1.39 2.27
CA ASN A 16 -11.51 2.43 1.27
C ASN A 16 -11.91 3.86 1.72
N ILE A 17 -11.82 4.18 3.01
CA ILE A 17 -12.40 5.44 3.52
C ILE A 17 -11.62 6.70 3.14
N TYR A 18 -10.36 6.55 2.73
CA TYR A 18 -9.47 7.66 2.35
C TYR A 18 -9.22 7.77 0.85
N GLY A 19 -10.08 7.12 0.04
CA GLY A 19 -9.97 7.14 -1.42
C GLY A 19 -8.78 6.32 -1.95
N ASP A 20 -8.40 5.25 -1.25
CA ASP A 20 -7.29 4.36 -1.60
C ASP A 20 -7.55 3.56 -2.90
N SER A 21 -8.79 3.54 -3.40
CA SER A 21 -9.12 3.08 -4.75
C SER A 21 -8.36 3.83 -5.84
N GLY A 22 -7.88 5.05 -5.56
CA GLY A 22 -6.98 5.78 -6.45
C GLY A 22 -5.65 5.04 -6.67
N ASN A 23 -5.16 4.25 -5.71
CA ASN A 23 -3.99 3.39 -5.91
C ASN A 23 -4.26 2.31 -6.98
N VAL A 24 -5.44 1.69 -6.95
CA VAL A 24 -5.86 0.69 -7.95
C VAL A 24 -5.95 1.32 -9.33
N LEU A 25 -6.54 2.52 -9.41
CA LEU A 25 -6.64 3.27 -10.67
C LEU A 25 -5.26 3.67 -11.20
N THR A 26 -4.33 4.07 -10.33
CA THR A 26 -2.95 4.39 -10.74
C THR A 26 -2.23 3.18 -11.30
N VAL A 27 -2.26 2.04 -10.61
CA VAL A 27 -1.61 0.80 -11.08
C VAL A 27 -2.22 0.35 -12.40
N SER A 28 -3.55 0.29 -12.49
CA SER A 28 -4.26 -0.07 -13.72
C SER A 28 -3.88 0.86 -14.88
N ARG A 29 -3.92 2.18 -14.66
CA ARG A 29 -3.57 3.16 -15.70
C ARG A 29 -2.13 3.03 -16.15
N ARG A 30 -1.18 2.88 -15.23
CA ARG A 30 0.24 2.75 -15.57
C ARG A 30 0.51 1.44 -16.32
N LEU A 31 -0.05 0.31 -15.90
CA LEU A 31 0.02 -0.96 -16.64
C LEU A 31 -0.45 -0.82 -18.09
N SER A 32 -1.61 -0.20 -18.32
CA SER A 32 -2.10 0.07 -19.67
C SER A 32 -1.16 0.97 -20.48
N LEU A 33 -0.51 1.95 -19.83
CA LEU A 33 0.47 2.82 -20.49
C LEU A 33 1.80 2.11 -20.74
N TYR A 34 2.12 1.04 -20.01
CA TYR A 34 3.28 0.18 -20.28
C TYR A 34 3.03 -0.89 -21.35
N GLY A 35 1.80 -0.99 -21.88
CA GLY A 35 1.42 -1.99 -22.89
C GLY A 35 0.83 -3.29 -22.32
N TYR A 36 0.54 -3.34 -21.02
CA TYR A 36 -0.11 -4.48 -20.36
C TYR A 36 -1.63 -4.29 -20.26
N GLU A 37 -2.35 -5.39 -20.13
CA GLU A 37 -3.81 -5.37 -19.89
C GLU A 37 -4.12 -5.66 -18.42
N PRO A 38 -4.48 -4.63 -17.64
CA PRO A 38 -4.85 -4.82 -16.24
C PRO A 38 -6.25 -5.44 -16.13
N VAL A 39 -6.38 -6.51 -15.35
CA VAL A 39 -7.65 -7.08 -14.93
C VAL A 39 -7.80 -6.83 -13.43
N ILE A 40 -8.86 -6.14 -13.03
CA ILE A 40 -9.09 -5.76 -11.63
C ILE A 40 -10.07 -6.75 -11.01
N HIS A 41 -9.62 -7.44 -9.97
CA HIS A 41 -10.44 -8.26 -9.08
C HIS A 41 -10.76 -7.47 -7.81
N GLN A 42 -12.02 -7.45 -7.41
CA GLN A 42 -12.41 -6.94 -6.10
C GLN A 42 -12.77 -8.14 -5.22
N TYR A 43 -12.08 -8.27 -4.09
CA TYR A 43 -12.35 -9.34 -3.14
C TYR A 43 -12.91 -8.75 -1.85
N ASN A 44 -14.08 -9.21 -1.42
CA ASN A 44 -14.71 -8.84 -0.16
C ASN A 44 -15.06 -10.10 0.63
N GLN A 45 -15.58 -9.90 1.84
CA GLN A 45 -16.02 -11.00 2.69
C GLN A 45 -17.00 -11.93 1.97
N GLY A 46 -16.68 -13.22 1.96
CA GLY A 46 -17.49 -14.26 1.34
C GLY A 46 -17.38 -14.36 -0.19
N ASP A 47 -16.58 -13.51 -0.83
CA ASP A 47 -16.30 -13.65 -2.27
C ASP A 47 -15.37 -14.87 -2.51
N ASP A 48 -15.46 -15.46 -3.70
CA ASP A 48 -14.50 -16.48 -4.14
C ASP A 48 -13.14 -15.83 -4.46
N TRP A 49 -12.07 -16.51 -4.07
CA TRP A 49 -10.72 -16.05 -4.40
C TRP A 49 -10.44 -16.32 -5.89
N PRO A 50 -9.93 -15.35 -6.66
CA PRO A 50 -9.63 -15.53 -8.08
C PRO A 50 -8.48 -16.52 -8.30
N GLU A 51 -8.48 -17.18 -9.44
CA GLU A 51 -7.48 -18.20 -9.79
C GLU A 51 -6.05 -17.63 -9.86
N HIS A 52 -5.91 -16.37 -10.28
CA HIS A 52 -4.63 -15.69 -10.43
C HIS A 52 -4.65 -14.29 -9.80
N VAL A 53 -3.54 -13.94 -9.15
CA VAL A 53 -3.29 -12.62 -8.55
C VAL A 53 -1.81 -12.29 -8.68
N ASP A 54 -1.49 -11.21 -9.39
CA ASP A 54 -0.10 -10.76 -9.58
C ASP A 54 0.30 -9.64 -8.62
N LEU A 55 -0.68 -8.88 -8.11
CA LEU A 55 -0.45 -7.70 -7.26
C LEU A 55 -1.65 -7.48 -6.34
N ILE A 56 -1.42 -7.16 -5.07
CA ILE A 56 -2.50 -6.91 -4.08
C ILE A 56 -2.43 -5.48 -3.55
N LEU A 57 -3.55 -4.76 -3.60
CA LEU A 57 -3.72 -3.44 -3.03
C LEU A 57 -4.81 -3.48 -1.96
N GLY A 58 -4.46 -3.09 -0.74
CA GLY A 58 -5.36 -3.01 0.40
C GLY A 58 -5.39 -1.59 0.97
N GLY A 59 -6.58 -1.04 1.14
CA GLY A 59 -6.79 0.30 1.69
C GLY A 59 -6.95 0.35 3.21
N GLY A 60 -7.16 1.57 3.71
CA GLY A 60 -7.53 1.84 5.10
C GLY A 60 -9.05 1.86 5.30
N GLY A 61 -9.50 1.33 6.44
CA GLY A 61 -10.88 1.40 6.91
C GLY A 61 -10.95 1.85 8.36
N GLN A 62 -12.15 2.22 8.80
CA GLN A 62 -12.41 2.48 10.23
C GLN A 62 -12.35 1.16 10.99
N ASP A 63 -12.22 1.21 12.32
CA ASP A 63 -12.24 0.02 13.19
C ASP A 63 -13.49 -0.84 12.93
N THR A 64 -14.63 -0.22 12.60
CA THR A 64 -15.86 -0.93 12.22
C THR A 64 -15.73 -1.71 10.91
N GLY A 65 -15.00 -1.18 9.93
CA GLY A 65 -14.68 -1.86 8.67
C GLY A 65 -13.74 -3.05 8.91
N GLN A 66 -12.68 -2.83 9.69
CA GLN A 66 -11.74 -3.89 10.08
C GLN A 66 -12.47 -5.04 10.80
N LYS A 67 -13.32 -4.72 11.78
CA LYS A 67 -14.11 -5.72 12.52
C LYS A 67 -15.06 -6.53 11.64
N LYS A 68 -15.57 -5.98 10.54
CA LYS A 68 -16.45 -6.73 9.62
C LYS A 68 -15.68 -7.76 8.80
N ILE A 69 -14.48 -7.40 8.34
CA ILE A 69 -13.70 -8.26 7.44
C ILE A 69 -12.86 -9.29 8.19
N ILE A 70 -12.71 -9.16 9.51
CA ILE A 70 -11.66 -9.84 10.28
C ILE A 70 -11.72 -11.37 10.17
N ASP A 71 -12.91 -11.96 10.27
CA ASP A 71 -13.08 -13.42 10.19
C ASP A 71 -12.65 -13.95 8.81
N ASP A 72 -13.05 -13.26 7.75
CA ASP A 72 -12.67 -13.60 6.38
C ASP A 72 -11.17 -13.39 6.14
N PHE A 73 -10.64 -12.30 6.66
CA PHE A 73 -9.22 -11.99 6.59
C PHE A 73 -8.36 -13.09 7.24
N TYR A 74 -8.77 -13.61 8.40
CA TYR A 74 -8.09 -14.76 9.01
C TYR A 74 -8.22 -16.04 8.21
N MET A 75 -9.39 -16.31 7.62
CA MET A 75 -9.54 -17.47 6.73
C MET A 75 -8.55 -17.41 5.55
N ARG A 76 -8.17 -16.21 5.10
CA ARG A 76 -7.19 -16.00 4.03
C ARG A 76 -5.75 -15.82 4.52
N ALA A 77 -5.50 -15.91 5.83
CA ALA A 77 -4.20 -15.59 6.42
C ALA A 77 -3.04 -16.44 5.85
N GLU A 78 -3.23 -17.76 5.73
CA GLU A 78 -2.19 -18.65 5.19
C GLU A 78 -1.89 -18.34 3.71
N LEU A 79 -2.92 -18.07 2.92
CA LEU A 79 -2.80 -17.70 1.52
C LEU A 79 -2.06 -16.37 1.34
N LEU A 80 -2.44 -15.35 2.12
CA LEU A 80 -1.77 -14.03 2.07
C LEU A 80 -0.30 -14.14 2.51
N ARG A 81 -0.01 -14.93 3.55
CA ARG A 81 1.37 -15.23 3.95
C ARG A 81 2.14 -15.95 2.85
N SER A 82 1.56 -16.96 2.19
CA SER A 82 2.23 -17.68 1.11
C SER A 82 2.49 -16.78 -0.09
N LEU A 83 1.55 -15.92 -0.47
CA LEU A 83 1.73 -14.98 -1.58
C LEU A 83 2.83 -13.94 -1.27
N ALA A 84 2.87 -13.43 -0.03
CA ALA A 84 3.92 -12.51 0.39
C ALA A 84 5.31 -13.18 0.38
N ALA A 85 5.42 -14.39 0.92
CA ALA A 85 6.65 -15.16 0.95
C ALA A 85 7.13 -15.60 -0.44
N ASP A 86 6.19 -15.90 -1.35
CA ASP A 86 6.48 -16.22 -2.74
C ASP A 86 6.93 -14.99 -3.53
N GLY A 87 6.68 -13.77 -3.02
CA GLY A 87 7.19 -12.52 -3.57
C GLY A 87 6.15 -11.69 -4.33
N THR A 88 4.86 -12.00 -4.21
CA THR A 88 3.79 -11.18 -4.79
C THR A 88 3.82 -9.77 -4.19
N PRO A 89 3.91 -8.70 -5.01
CA PRO A 89 3.93 -7.33 -4.52
C PRO A 89 2.60 -6.95 -3.89
N MET A 90 2.68 -6.30 -2.72
CA MET A 90 1.51 -5.89 -1.97
C MET A 90 1.68 -4.48 -1.41
N LEU A 91 0.61 -3.69 -1.43
CA LEU A 91 0.53 -2.40 -0.75
C LEU A 91 -0.64 -2.40 0.22
N MET A 92 -0.34 -2.29 1.51
CA MET A 92 -1.33 -2.24 2.59
C MET A 92 -1.31 -0.86 3.23
N ILE A 93 -2.46 -0.21 3.24
CA ILE A 93 -2.62 1.14 3.77
C ILE A 93 -3.33 1.09 5.13
N CYS A 94 -2.76 1.77 6.13
CA CYS A 94 -3.38 2.03 7.44
C CYS A 94 -3.98 0.77 8.08
N GLY A 95 -5.31 0.61 8.12
CA GLY A 95 -5.96 -0.53 8.76
C GLY A 95 -5.47 -1.90 8.26
N LEU A 96 -5.28 -2.08 6.95
CA LEU A 96 -4.72 -3.34 6.44
C LEU A 96 -3.22 -3.48 6.71
N TYR A 97 -2.46 -2.37 6.81
CA TYR A 97 -1.08 -2.43 7.28
C TYR A 97 -1.01 -2.97 8.72
N GLN A 98 -1.88 -2.47 9.59
CA GLN A 98 -2.00 -2.93 10.99
C GLN A 98 -2.35 -4.43 11.07
N LEU A 99 -3.34 -4.87 10.30
CA LEU A 99 -3.77 -6.27 10.27
C LEU A 99 -2.76 -7.21 9.59
N PHE A 100 -1.89 -6.70 8.71
CA PHE A 100 -0.74 -7.46 8.20
C PHE A 100 0.36 -7.64 9.26
N GLY A 101 0.33 -6.86 10.34
CA GLY A 101 1.15 -7.03 11.53
C GLY A 101 0.76 -8.26 12.36
N GLU A 102 1.31 -8.34 13.58
CA GLU A 102 1.00 -9.36 14.59
C GLU A 102 -0.37 -9.13 15.24
N TYR A 103 -0.72 -7.87 15.52
CA TYR A 103 -2.00 -7.46 16.08
C TYR A 103 -2.18 -5.94 16.01
N PHE A 104 -3.45 -5.52 16.10
CA PHE A 104 -3.87 -4.17 16.40
C PHE A 104 -4.68 -4.17 17.70
N GLU A 105 -4.23 -3.40 18.69
CA GLU A 105 -4.98 -3.14 19.92
C GLU A 105 -5.62 -1.75 19.84
N THR A 106 -6.93 -1.65 20.00
CA THR A 106 -7.64 -0.37 20.01
C THR A 106 -7.41 0.37 21.33
N VAL A 107 -7.76 1.66 21.35
CA VAL A 107 -7.64 2.53 22.55
C VAL A 107 -8.41 1.98 23.76
N ASP A 108 -9.51 1.24 23.52
CA ASP A 108 -10.32 0.61 24.57
C ASP A 108 -9.80 -0.77 25.02
N GLY A 109 -8.65 -1.20 24.52
CA GLY A 109 -8.01 -2.48 24.85
C GLY A 109 -8.55 -3.69 24.08
N THR A 110 -9.44 -3.48 23.09
CA THR A 110 -9.87 -4.58 22.21
C THR A 110 -8.73 -4.95 21.26
N ARG A 111 -8.29 -6.20 21.30
CA ARG A 111 -7.26 -6.71 20.40
C ARG A 111 -7.86 -7.43 19.21
N LEU A 112 -7.41 -7.06 18.01
CA LEU A 112 -7.60 -7.78 16.76
C LEU A 112 -6.25 -8.39 16.39
N ASP A 113 -6.13 -9.71 16.35
CA ASP A 113 -4.89 -10.33 15.87
C ASP A 113 -4.67 -10.01 14.39
N GLY A 114 -3.42 -9.93 13.97
CA GLY A 114 -3.07 -9.79 12.56
C GLY A 114 -2.68 -11.14 11.96
N ILE A 115 -2.22 -11.11 10.72
CA ILE A 115 -1.76 -12.31 10.01
C ILE A 115 -0.25 -12.52 10.08
N GLY A 116 0.50 -11.58 10.68
CA GLY A 116 1.94 -11.70 10.94
C GLY A 116 2.80 -11.77 9.68
N VAL A 117 2.38 -11.14 8.59
CA VAL A 117 3.21 -10.99 7.38
C VAL A 117 4.33 -9.99 7.63
N ILE A 118 4.01 -8.91 8.34
CA ILE A 118 4.95 -7.89 8.77
C ILE A 118 5.22 -8.12 10.25
N GLY A 119 6.49 -8.24 10.65
CA GLY A 119 6.89 -8.31 12.06
C GLY A 119 6.74 -6.94 12.72
N ALA A 120 5.51 -6.56 13.03
CA ALA A 120 5.16 -5.30 13.68
C ALA A 120 3.87 -5.48 14.48
N TYR A 121 3.66 -4.66 15.49
CA TYR A 121 2.37 -4.60 16.19
C TYR A 121 1.91 -3.16 16.30
N THR A 122 0.60 -2.96 16.43
CA THR A 122 0.01 -1.63 16.52
C THR A 122 -0.81 -1.47 17.79
N VAL A 123 -0.65 -0.34 18.47
CA VAL A 123 -1.46 0.05 19.64
C VAL A 123 -2.12 1.39 19.37
N GLY A 124 -3.42 1.49 19.61
CA GLY A 124 -4.20 2.70 19.43
C GLY A 124 -3.92 3.72 20.53
N GLN A 125 -3.80 4.99 20.15
CA GLN A 125 -3.69 6.13 21.06
C GLN A 125 -4.84 7.14 20.88
N ASN A 126 -5.05 7.96 21.91
CA ASN A 126 -6.11 8.98 21.93
C ASN A 126 -5.86 10.13 20.94
N VAL A 127 -4.59 10.44 20.66
CA VAL A 127 -4.20 11.55 19.80
C VAL A 127 -3.82 11.00 18.44
N ARG A 128 -4.47 11.49 17.39
CA ARG A 128 -4.16 11.09 16.01
C ARG A 128 -2.93 11.85 15.52
N MET A 129 -2.07 11.16 14.77
CA MET A 129 -1.09 11.78 13.91
C MET A 129 -1.80 12.17 12.61
N ILE A 130 -1.85 13.47 12.34
CA ILE A 130 -2.62 14.06 11.23
C ILE A 130 -1.76 15.06 10.49
N GLY A 131 -1.64 14.91 9.17
CA GLY A 131 -1.16 15.97 8.30
C GLY A 131 -0.31 15.50 7.14
N ASN A 132 0.27 16.44 6.39
CA ASN A 132 1.18 16.11 5.29
C ASN A 132 2.44 15.44 5.85
N LEU A 133 2.87 14.37 5.17
CA LEU A 133 4.05 13.61 5.53
C LEU A 133 5.00 13.53 4.34
N VAL A 134 6.27 13.77 4.62
CA VAL A 134 7.39 13.47 3.74
C VAL A 134 8.25 12.47 4.49
N GLU A 135 8.56 11.36 3.82
CA GLU A 135 9.42 10.29 4.30
C GLU A 135 10.59 10.15 3.33
N HIS A 136 11.79 9.86 3.84
CA HIS A 136 12.99 9.61 3.05
C HIS A 136 13.23 8.11 2.95
N SER A 137 13.06 7.55 1.75
CA SER A 137 13.30 6.15 1.44
C SER A 137 14.57 5.99 0.60
N ASP A 138 15.44 5.06 0.98
CA ASP A 138 16.64 4.74 0.18
C ASP A 138 16.29 4.22 -1.22
N GLN A 139 15.17 3.50 -1.35
CA GLN A 139 14.74 2.91 -2.61
C GLN A 139 13.89 3.86 -3.45
N PHE A 140 13.03 4.67 -2.80
CA PHE A 140 12.01 5.48 -3.50
C PHE A 140 12.28 6.99 -3.46
N CYS A 141 13.41 7.41 -2.90
CA CYS A 141 13.69 8.80 -2.54
C CYS A 141 12.58 9.32 -1.61
N ASP A 142 12.23 10.60 -1.73
CA ASP A 142 11.13 11.16 -0.95
C ASP A 142 9.79 10.49 -1.30
N VAL A 143 9.07 10.04 -0.30
CA VAL A 143 7.69 9.56 -0.40
C VAL A 143 6.79 10.60 0.25
N ILE A 144 5.77 11.05 -0.49
CA ILE A 144 4.90 12.14 -0.05
C ILE A 144 3.47 11.65 0.08
N GLY A 145 2.86 11.92 1.23
CA GLY A 145 1.51 11.50 1.54
C GLY A 145 0.83 12.39 2.56
N TYR A 146 -0.24 11.87 3.12
CA TYR A 146 -0.98 12.47 4.22
C TYR A 146 -1.26 11.38 5.25
N GLU A 147 -0.79 11.55 6.47
CA GLU A 147 -1.08 10.61 7.55
C GLU A 147 -2.34 11.06 8.30
N ASN A 148 -3.15 10.09 8.71
CA ASN A 148 -4.31 10.33 9.58
C ASN A 148 -4.65 9.05 10.34
N HIS A 149 -3.95 8.76 11.42
CA HIS A 149 -4.15 7.53 12.18
C HIS A 149 -3.94 7.74 13.68
N SER A 150 -4.65 6.92 14.45
CA SER A 150 -4.46 6.78 15.90
C SER A 150 -3.61 5.57 16.26
N GLY A 151 -3.24 4.71 15.31
CA GLY A 151 -2.41 3.54 15.59
C GLY A 151 -0.94 3.95 15.71
N GLN A 152 -0.27 3.50 16.75
CA GLN A 152 1.18 3.52 16.90
C GLN A 152 1.71 2.15 16.51
N THR A 153 2.38 2.05 15.38
CA THR A 153 3.03 0.82 14.94
C THR A 153 4.46 0.76 15.46
N PHE A 154 4.86 -0.40 15.94
CA PHE A 154 6.20 -0.69 16.41
C PHE A 154 6.75 -1.87 15.60
N LEU A 155 7.83 -1.62 14.86
CA LEU A 155 8.51 -2.64 14.09
C LEU A 155 9.33 -3.54 15.02
N ARG A 156 9.34 -4.85 14.75
CA ARG A 156 10.22 -5.80 15.43
C ARG A 156 11.64 -5.70 14.89
N ASP A 157 12.59 -6.15 15.70
CA ASP A 157 14.00 -6.27 15.31
C ASP A 157 14.14 -6.96 13.95
N GLY A 158 14.84 -6.29 13.02
CA GLY A 158 15.10 -6.79 11.68
C GLY A 158 14.07 -6.38 10.62
N VAL A 159 12.89 -5.90 11.00
CA VAL A 159 11.93 -5.34 10.04
C VAL A 159 12.34 -3.93 9.65
N GLN A 160 12.48 -3.71 8.35
CA GLN A 160 12.87 -2.40 7.82
C GLN A 160 11.65 -1.50 7.69
N PRO A 161 11.75 -0.21 8.03
CA PRO A 161 10.72 0.76 7.66
C PRO A 161 10.69 0.99 6.14
N LEU A 162 9.65 1.65 5.63
CA LEU A 162 9.66 2.13 4.23
C LEU A 162 10.69 3.24 4.05
N GLY A 163 10.85 4.06 5.09
CA GLY A 163 11.80 5.15 5.19
C GLY A 163 11.72 5.87 6.53
N THR A 164 12.39 7.01 6.62
CA THR A 164 12.51 7.80 7.85
C THR A 164 11.82 9.16 7.73
N VAL A 165 11.38 9.72 8.85
CA VAL A 165 10.71 11.03 8.93
C VAL A 165 11.47 11.96 9.87
N ASP A 166 11.54 13.25 9.54
CA ASP A 166 12.43 14.19 10.25
C ASP A 166 11.93 14.69 11.61
N GLN A 167 10.65 14.50 11.93
CA GLN A 167 9.99 15.21 13.03
C GLN A 167 9.17 14.28 13.91
N ASP A 168 9.16 14.57 15.21
CA ASP A 168 8.32 13.89 16.19
C ASP A 168 6.82 14.00 15.86
N GLY A 169 6.06 13.04 16.38
CA GLY A 169 4.60 12.96 16.18
C GLY A 169 4.21 12.66 14.74
N ARG A 170 5.04 11.92 14.01
CA ARG A 170 4.84 11.48 12.62
C ARG A 170 5.22 10.02 12.43
N GLY A 171 4.71 9.45 11.35
CA GLY A 171 5.09 8.13 10.90
C GLY A 171 4.49 7.04 11.78
N ASN A 172 5.21 5.92 11.96
CA ASN A 172 4.68 4.72 12.56
C ASN A 172 4.11 4.94 13.97
N ASN A 173 4.83 5.62 14.85
CA ASN A 173 4.44 5.81 16.27
C ASN A 173 4.65 7.22 16.81
N GLY A 174 5.35 8.08 16.08
CA GLY A 174 5.63 9.46 16.48
C GLY A 174 6.89 9.66 17.32
N GLU A 175 7.68 8.62 17.58
CA GLU A 175 8.88 8.72 18.42
C GLU A 175 10.14 8.11 17.79
N ASP A 176 10.04 7.07 16.97
CA ASP A 176 11.20 6.38 16.41
C ASP A 176 11.70 6.91 15.06
N HIS A 177 11.03 7.94 14.53
CA HIS A 177 11.35 8.60 13.26
C HIS A 177 11.29 7.67 12.05
N THR A 178 10.50 6.59 12.13
CA THR A 178 10.24 5.68 11.02
C THR A 178 8.83 5.84 10.47
N GLU A 179 8.63 5.53 9.19
CA GLU A 179 7.30 5.37 8.61
C GLU A 179 7.21 4.10 7.78
N GLY A 180 6.04 3.45 7.89
CA GLY A 180 5.71 2.25 7.17
C GLY A 180 6.61 1.06 7.49
N ALA A 181 6.52 0.03 6.65
CA ALA A 181 7.31 -1.19 6.77
C ALA A 181 7.54 -1.84 5.40
N ARG A 182 8.64 -2.60 5.32
CA ARG A 182 9.03 -3.39 4.16
C ARG A 182 9.38 -4.82 4.58
N VAL A 183 8.66 -5.78 4.00
CA VAL A 183 8.97 -7.22 4.10
C VAL A 183 8.80 -7.85 2.72
N HIS A 184 9.87 -8.41 2.15
CA HIS A 184 9.88 -8.84 0.75
C HIS A 184 9.39 -7.71 -0.19
N ASN A 185 8.33 -7.96 -0.96
CA ASN A 185 7.68 -7.01 -1.85
C ASN A 185 6.38 -6.42 -1.24
N VAL A 186 6.18 -6.60 0.07
CA VAL A 186 5.06 -6.03 0.83
C VAL A 186 5.46 -4.67 1.40
N ILE A 187 4.63 -3.68 1.13
CA ILE A 187 4.73 -2.32 1.67
C ILE A 187 3.53 -2.10 2.61
N GLY A 188 3.82 -1.75 3.85
CA GLY A 188 2.84 -1.20 4.78
C GLY A 188 3.08 0.30 5.00
N THR A 189 2.04 1.13 5.02
CA THR A 189 2.20 2.57 5.31
C THR A 189 0.89 3.21 5.79
N TYR A 190 1.00 4.29 6.55
CA TYR A 190 -0.12 5.15 6.96
C TYR A 190 -0.45 6.28 5.98
N MET A 191 0.26 6.38 4.85
CA MET A 191 0.02 7.43 3.86
C MET A 191 -1.28 7.24 3.07
N HIS A 192 -2.13 8.27 3.11
CA HIS A 192 -3.47 8.34 2.51
C HIS A 192 -3.60 9.38 1.38
N GLY A 193 -4.84 9.55 0.89
CA GLY A 193 -5.20 10.42 -0.24
C GLY A 193 -4.95 9.76 -1.60
N SER A 194 -4.81 8.43 -1.57
CA SER A 194 -3.99 7.58 -2.43
C SER A 194 -2.50 7.94 -2.44
N LEU A 195 -1.66 6.97 -2.07
CA LEU A 195 -0.21 7.05 -2.07
C LEU A 195 0.34 7.12 -3.50
N LEU A 196 -0.05 6.16 -4.35
CA LEU A 196 0.59 5.88 -5.62
C LEU A 196 0.55 7.02 -6.66
N PRO A 197 -0.55 7.79 -6.81
CA PRO A 197 -0.59 8.91 -7.77
C PRO A 197 0.50 9.96 -7.56
N LYS A 198 0.98 10.15 -6.31
CA LYS A 198 2.05 11.11 -5.97
C LYS A 198 3.43 10.45 -5.89
N ASN A 199 3.50 9.13 -5.97
CA ASN A 199 4.72 8.37 -5.79
C ASN A 199 4.90 7.36 -6.94
N PRO A 200 5.23 7.83 -8.17
CA PRO A 200 5.40 6.97 -9.33
C PRO A 200 6.42 5.86 -9.12
N ALA A 201 7.53 6.14 -8.42
CA ALA A 201 8.57 5.14 -8.13
C ALA A 201 8.04 3.91 -7.36
N ILE A 202 7.12 4.11 -6.41
CA ILE A 202 6.47 3.00 -5.70
C ILE A 202 5.51 2.27 -6.63
N SER A 203 4.76 3.02 -7.44
CA SER A 203 3.84 2.43 -8.43
C SER A 203 4.58 1.50 -9.39
N ASP A 204 5.72 1.96 -9.89
CA ASP A 204 6.54 1.25 -10.86
C ASP A 204 7.22 0.05 -10.23
N PHE A 205 7.70 0.17 -8.99
CA PHE A 205 8.21 -0.99 -8.25
C PHE A 205 7.16 -2.11 -8.13
N LEU A 206 5.93 -1.79 -7.74
CA LEU A 206 4.86 -2.80 -7.61
C LEU A 206 4.54 -3.44 -8.97
N ILE A 207 4.45 -2.63 -10.04
CA ILE A 207 4.13 -3.07 -11.40
C ILE A 207 5.25 -3.92 -11.99
N GLU A 208 6.49 -3.44 -11.96
CA GLU A 208 7.67 -4.13 -12.47
C GLU A 208 7.86 -5.48 -11.77
N THR A 209 7.65 -5.51 -10.45
CA THR A 209 7.70 -6.76 -9.67
C THR A 209 6.64 -7.74 -10.13
N ALA A 210 5.38 -7.30 -10.26
CA ALA A 210 4.26 -8.17 -10.67
C ALA A 210 4.49 -8.74 -12.07
N VAL A 211 4.88 -7.89 -13.01
CA VAL A 211 5.14 -8.27 -14.40
C VAL A 211 6.34 -9.21 -14.52
N THR A 212 7.45 -8.89 -13.86
CA THR A 212 8.66 -9.72 -13.91
C THR A 212 8.40 -11.10 -13.33
N ARG A 213 7.57 -11.22 -12.30
CA ARG A 213 7.16 -12.52 -11.76
C ARG A 213 6.33 -13.34 -12.75
N ARG A 214 5.37 -12.72 -13.43
CA ARG A 214 4.49 -13.43 -14.38
C ARG A 214 5.18 -13.79 -15.69
N TYR A 215 6.07 -12.92 -16.19
CA TYR A 215 6.62 -13.03 -17.55
C TYR A 215 8.16 -13.16 -17.60
N GLY A 216 8.84 -13.12 -16.45
CA GLY A 216 10.29 -13.21 -16.34
C GLY A 216 11.06 -11.92 -16.60
N THR A 217 10.41 -10.90 -17.17
CA THR A 217 11.01 -9.58 -17.44
C THR A 217 9.94 -8.51 -17.52
N PHE A 218 10.28 -7.29 -17.11
CA PHE A 218 9.47 -6.10 -17.40
C PHE A 218 9.82 -5.56 -18.79
N ASP A 219 8.96 -5.88 -19.75
CA ASP A 219 9.16 -5.56 -21.17
C ASP A 219 8.11 -4.56 -21.65
N THR A 220 8.54 -3.36 -22.00
CA THR A 220 7.68 -2.26 -22.49
C THR A 220 7.78 -2.09 -24.01
N SER A 221 8.26 -3.10 -24.77
CA SER A 221 8.36 -3.01 -26.23
C SER A 221 7.03 -2.74 -26.93
N ASP A 222 5.92 -3.15 -26.32
CA ASP A 222 4.56 -2.95 -26.83
C ASP A 222 4.00 -1.55 -26.49
N GLN A 223 4.73 -0.73 -25.74
CA GLN A 223 4.36 0.66 -25.42
C GLN A 223 4.43 1.55 -26.67
N THR A 224 3.32 2.22 -27.00
CA THR A 224 3.28 3.18 -28.10
C THR A 224 3.90 4.53 -27.71
N PRO A 225 4.36 5.35 -28.68
CA PRO A 225 4.84 6.70 -28.40
C PRO A 225 3.83 7.59 -27.67
N GLU A 226 2.53 7.44 -27.96
CA GLU A 226 1.46 8.19 -27.28
C GLU A 226 1.30 7.76 -25.82
N GLN A 227 1.41 6.46 -25.54
CA GLN A 227 1.38 5.95 -24.17
C GLN A 227 2.59 6.44 -23.37
N ALA A 228 3.79 6.36 -23.95
CA ALA A 228 5.01 6.87 -23.32
C ALA A 228 4.91 8.37 -23.01
N LYS A 229 4.39 9.16 -23.96
CA LYS A 229 4.16 10.60 -23.78
C LYS A 229 3.15 10.90 -22.67
N GLU A 230 2.07 10.13 -22.59
CA GLU A 230 1.05 10.30 -21.55
C GLU A 230 1.60 9.91 -20.17
N LEU A 231 2.40 8.85 -20.07
CA LEU A 231 3.08 8.46 -18.84
C LEU A 231 3.99 9.58 -18.34
N ALA A 232 4.84 10.13 -19.21
CA ALA A 232 5.71 11.26 -18.87
C ALA A 232 4.91 12.50 -18.43
N ARG A 233 3.75 12.76 -19.05
CA ARG A 233 2.85 13.85 -18.62
C ARG A 233 2.32 13.61 -17.21
N LEU A 234 1.91 12.38 -16.89
CA LEU A 234 1.41 12.02 -15.56
C LEU A 234 2.52 12.14 -14.49
N ASP A 235 3.75 11.74 -14.80
CA ASP A 235 4.90 11.88 -13.89
C ASP A 235 5.23 13.36 -13.62
N GLN A 236 5.08 14.22 -14.64
CA GLN A 236 5.22 15.66 -14.47
C GLN A 236 4.11 16.24 -13.57
N VAL A 237 2.86 15.76 -13.71
CA VAL A 237 1.76 16.15 -12.83
C VAL A 237 2.03 15.70 -11.39
N ALA A 238 2.51 14.47 -11.19
CA ALA A 238 2.89 13.96 -9.88
C ALA A 238 4.00 14.80 -9.26
N THR A 239 5.03 15.16 -10.03
CA THR A 239 6.12 16.05 -9.58
C THR A 239 5.59 17.41 -9.08
N ASN A 240 4.64 18.01 -9.80
CA ASN A 240 4.05 19.28 -9.39
C ASN A 240 3.19 19.14 -8.13
N ALA A 241 2.41 18.05 -8.04
CA ALA A 241 1.61 17.74 -6.86
C ALA A 241 2.48 17.48 -5.62
N ARG A 242 3.62 16.81 -5.79
CA ARG A 242 4.63 16.56 -4.76
C ARG A 242 5.18 17.86 -4.17
N LYS A 243 5.60 18.80 -5.02
CA LYS A 243 6.08 20.13 -4.59
C LYS A 243 5.02 20.87 -3.77
N ALA A 244 3.79 20.94 -4.29
CA ALA A 244 2.70 21.62 -3.61
C ALA A 244 2.32 20.97 -2.27
N ALA A 245 2.45 19.65 -2.14
CA ALA A 245 2.17 18.94 -0.89
C ALA A 245 3.28 19.14 0.15
N ALA A 246 4.55 19.14 -0.26
CA ALA A 246 5.71 19.35 0.62
C ALA A 246 5.74 20.77 1.22
N GLU A 247 5.24 21.77 0.48
CA GLU A 247 5.21 23.17 0.93
C GLU A 247 4.01 23.50 1.83
N ARG A 248 3.02 22.61 1.94
CA ARG A 248 1.82 22.88 2.73
C ARG A 248 2.08 22.66 4.22
N PRO A 249 1.72 23.62 5.08
CA PRO A 249 1.81 23.44 6.52
C PRO A 249 0.97 22.25 6.98
N ARG A 250 1.44 21.60 8.04
CA ARG A 250 0.73 20.53 8.74
C ARG A 250 -0.42 21.11 9.57
#